data_AF-A0A8R1E5N3-F1
#
_entry.id   AF-A0A8R1E5N3-F1
#
_cell.length_a   1.000
_cell.length_b   1.000
_cell.length_c   1.000
_cell.angle_alpha   90.00
_cell.angle_beta   90.00
_cell.angle_gamma   90.00
#
_symmetry.space_group_name_H-M   'P 1'
#
loop_
_entity.id
_entity.type
_entity.pdbx_description
1 polymer ?
#
loop_
_entity_poly.entity_id
_entity_poly.type
_entity_poly.pdbx_seq_one_letter_code
_entity_poly.pdbx_strand_id
1 'polypeptide(L)'
;MDEILVSLPNVAFDLAAARQMDRIVYFPGGFPVLITDHITAKMNSEFVLTEKEDVISTIANTIRRILHQLHSKDNYFPMYTTPTAHQKKVHYVPIQEEVFDHFANILITGYSLENNDKIKTKVFAVLQNTVYYFLERLRAEFNKNTERSLALRRHAISQRPF
;
A
#
# COMPACT_ATOMS: atom_id res chain seq x y z
N MET A 1 -5.38 -5.61 -28.92
CA MET A 1 -5.33 -7.03 -28.55
C MET A 1 -4.10 -7.18 -27.68
N ASP A 2 -4.29 -7.18 -26.36
CA ASP A 2 -3.22 -7.24 -25.35
C ASP A 2 -2.90 -8.70 -25.02
N GLU A 3 -2.04 -9.33 -25.82
CA GLU A 3 -1.44 -10.61 -25.46
C GLU A 3 -0.26 -10.37 -24.51
N ILE A 4 -0.55 -10.35 -23.21
CA ILE A 4 0.28 -11.00 -22.18
C ILE A 4 -0.70 -11.58 -21.15
N LEU A 5 -1.48 -12.56 -21.58
CA LEU A 5 -2.03 -13.57 -20.67
C LEU A 5 -1.16 -14.81 -20.86
N VAL A 6 0.09 -14.73 -20.43
CA VAL A 6 0.85 -15.96 -20.17
C VAL A 6 0.08 -16.62 -19.04
N SER A 7 -0.51 -17.78 -19.31
CA SER A 7 -1.11 -18.63 -18.28
C SER A 7 0.01 -19.02 -17.31
N LEU A 8 0.18 -18.22 -16.27
CA LEU A 8 1.14 -18.54 -15.23
C LEU A 8 0.51 -19.67 -14.39
N PRO A 9 1.18 -20.84 -14.24
CA PRO A 9 0.75 -21.83 -13.25
C PRO A 9 0.66 -21.13 -11.88
N ASN A 10 -0.20 -21.59 -10.96
CA ASN A 10 -0.40 -20.95 -9.66
C ASN A 10 0.93 -20.48 -9.03
N VAL A 11 1.25 -19.18 -9.11
CA VAL A 11 2.53 -18.64 -8.63
C VAL A 11 2.31 -18.11 -7.24
N ALA A 12 2.84 -18.81 -6.24
CA ALA A 12 2.89 -18.31 -4.88
C ALA A 12 3.97 -17.23 -4.75
N PHE A 13 3.73 -16.25 -3.87
CA PHE A 13 4.71 -15.23 -3.54
C PHE A 13 5.91 -15.86 -2.80
N ASP A 14 7.08 -15.82 -3.43
CA ASP A 14 8.34 -16.23 -2.84
C ASP A 14 8.85 -15.14 -1.89
N LEU A 15 8.46 -15.27 -0.63
CA LEU A 15 8.88 -14.36 0.43
C LEU A 15 10.39 -14.44 0.69
N ALA A 16 11.05 -15.57 0.42
CA ALA A 16 12.48 -15.71 0.65
C ALA A 16 13.27 -14.93 -0.41
N ALA A 17 12.89 -15.03 -1.69
CA ALA A 17 13.46 -14.22 -2.76
C ALA A 17 13.18 -12.73 -2.55
N ALA A 18 11.95 -12.38 -2.20
CA ALA A 18 11.56 -11.00 -1.89
C ALA A 18 12.41 -10.39 -0.76
N ARG A 19 12.70 -11.16 0.30
CA ARG A 19 13.55 -10.72 1.43
C ARG A 19 15.00 -10.44 1.05
N GLN A 20 15.55 -11.17 0.07
CA GLN A 20 16.91 -10.91 -0.40
C GLN A 20 17.03 -9.56 -1.12
N MET A 21 15.94 -9.10 -1.74
CA MET A 21 15.88 -7.79 -2.38
C MET A 21 15.59 -6.67 -1.39
N ASP A 22 14.95 -6.98 -0.25
CA ASP A 22 14.44 -5.98 0.68
C ASP A 22 15.57 -5.25 1.42
N ARG A 23 15.34 -3.97 1.69
CA ARG A 23 16.25 -3.08 2.42
C ARG A 23 15.40 -2.06 3.18
N ILE A 24 15.97 -1.50 4.23
CA ILE A 24 15.30 -0.46 5.00
C ILE A 24 15.06 0.76 4.10
N VAL A 25 13.81 1.14 3.95
CA VAL A 25 13.37 2.38 3.32
C VAL A 25 12.71 3.28 4.36
N TYR A 26 12.76 4.59 4.14
CA TYR A 26 12.26 5.55 5.11
C TYR A 26 10.97 6.19 4.62
N PHE A 27 9.91 5.99 5.39
CA PHE A 27 8.66 6.70 5.23
C PHE A 27 8.77 8.12 5.84
N PRO A 28 7.83 9.03 5.54
CA PRO A 28 7.91 10.39 6.06
C PRO A 28 7.98 10.44 7.59
N GLY A 29 8.78 11.38 8.11
CA GLY A 29 9.09 11.44 9.55
C GLY A 29 10.20 10.48 9.98
N GLY A 30 10.88 9.82 9.03
CA GLY A 30 12.01 8.92 9.31
C GLY A 30 11.59 7.54 9.81
N PHE A 31 10.34 7.14 9.58
CA PHE A 31 9.83 5.83 9.97
C PHE A 31 10.53 4.73 9.14
N PRO A 32 11.39 3.90 9.75
CA PRO A 32 12.13 2.87 9.02
C PRO A 32 11.23 1.68 8.74
N VAL A 33 11.22 1.22 7.50
CA VAL A 33 10.38 0.11 7.05
C VAL A 33 11.22 -0.90 6.29
N LEU A 34 11.13 -2.16 6.71
CA LEU A 34 11.53 -3.32 5.93
C LEU A 34 10.24 -4.00 5.45
N ILE A 35 9.88 -3.85 4.18
CA ILE A 35 8.53 -4.13 3.68
C ILE A 35 8.12 -5.60 3.92
N THR A 36 9.04 -6.53 3.71
CA THR A 36 8.83 -7.96 3.87
C THR A 36 8.66 -8.41 5.33
N ASP A 37 9.09 -7.62 6.32
CA ASP A 37 8.83 -7.89 7.74
C ASP A 37 7.35 -7.69 8.12
N HIS A 38 6.59 -7.00 7.26
CA HIS A 38 5.15 -6.82 7.43
C HIS A 38 4.34 -7.92 6.72
N ILE A 39 5.01 -8.92 6.14
CA ILE A 39 4.38 -10.08 5.52
C ILE A 39 4.46 -11.26 6.50
N THR A 40 3.32 -11.61 7.10
CA THR A 40 3.22 -12.83 7.93
C THR A 40 3.09 -14.08 7.07
N ALA A 41 3.44 -15.25 7.60
CA ALA A 41 3.27 -16.53 6.89
C ALA A 41 1.82 -16.75 6.43
N LYS A 42 0.84 -16.36 7.26
CA LYS A 42 -0.58 -16.42 6.90
C LYS A 42 -0.91 -15.52 5.71
N MET A 43 -0.46 -14.27 5.72
CA MET A 43 -0.66 -13.36 4.58
C MET A 43 -0.01 -13.92 3.32
N ASN A 44 1.21 -14.44 3.43
CA ASN A 44 1.93 -15.00 2.30
C ASN A 44 1.19 -16.18 1.66
N SER A 45 0.51 -17.01 2.46
CA SER A 45 -0.28 -18.14 1.96
C SER A 45 -1.48 -17.71 1.09
N GLU A 46 -1.93 -16.45 1.22
CA GLU A 46 -3.02 -15.86 0.42
C GLU A 46 -2.48 -15.16 -0.84
N PHE A 47 -1.16 -15.00 -0.99
CA PHE A 47 -0.53 -14.31 -2.11
C PHE A 47 -0.20 -15.29 -3.22
N VAL A 48 -1.22 -15.66 -4.00
CA VAL A 48 -1.10 -16.62 -5.10
C VAL A 48 -1.70 -16.02 -6.37
N LEU A 49 -0.90 -15.89 -7.42
CA LEU A 49 -1.40 -15.60 -8.76
C LEU A 49 -2.08 -16.85 -9.30
N THR A 50 -3.38 -16.78 -9.57
CA THR A 50 -4.14 -17.90 -10.13
C THR A 50 -4.58 -17.58 -11.56
N GLU A 51 -4.77 -18.60 -12.39
CA GLU A 51 -5.23 -18.42 -13.78
C GLU A 51 -6.62 -17.75 -13.90
N LYS A 52 -7.41 -17.79 -12.82
CA LYS A 52 -8.77 -17.23 -12.78
C LYS A 52 -8.82 -15.77 -12.36
N GLU A 53 -7.77 -15.28 -11.68
CA GLU A 53 -7.72 -13.93 -11.14
C GLU A 53 -6.80 -13.05 -11.98
N ASP A 54 -7.19 -11.78 -12.14
CA ASP A 54 -6.34 -10.80 -12.79
C ASP A 54 -5.09 -10.57 -11.92
N VAL A 55 -3.90 -10.73 -12.52
CA VAL A 55 -2.59 -10.49 -11.90
C VAL A 55 -2.56 -9.14 -11.21
N ILE A 56 -3.15 -8.11 -11.84
CA ILE A 56 -3.22 -6.76 -11.29
C ILE A 56 -4.02 -6.73 -9.99
N SER A 57 -5.16 -7.44 -9.94
CA SER A 57 -6.03 -7.47 -8.77
C SER A 57 -5.35 -8.15 -7.57
N THR A 58 -4.59 -9.22 -7.83
CA THR A 58 -3.83 -9.95 -6.81
C THR A 58 -2.71 -9.08 -6.25
N ILE A 59 -1.92 -8.45 -7.11
CA ILE A 59 -0.85 -7.51 -6.71
C ILE A 59 -1.44 -6.37 -5.87
N ALA A 60 -2.56 -5.77 -6.31
CA ALA A 60 -3.24 -4.72 -5.55
C ALA A 60 -3.76 -5.21 -4.18
N ASN A 61 -4.18 -6.48 -4.07
CA ASN A 61 -4.56 -7.07 -2.79
C ASN A 61 -3.36 -7.25 -1.85
N THR A 62 -2.25 -7.79 -2.37
CA THR A 62 -0.98 -7.92 -1.62
C THR A 62 -0.52 -6.58 -1.06
N ILE A 63 -0.52 -5.54 -1.91
CA ILE A 63 -0.15 -4.18 -1.51
C ILE A 63 -1.06 -3.68 -0.39
N ARG A 64 -2.39 -3.81 -0.52
CA ARG A 64 -3.34 -3.40 0.53
C ARG A 64 -3.09 -4.10 1.85
N ARG A 65 -2.84 -5.41 1.82
CA ARG A 65 -2.55 -6.22 3.01
C ARG A 65 -1.30 -5.73 3.73
N ILE A 66 -0.25 -5.42 3.00
CA ILE A 66 0.99 -4.85 3.56
C ILE A 66 0.75 -3.44 4.12
N LEU A 67 0.03 -2.57 3.38
CA LEU A 67 -0.29 -1.22 3.84
C LEU A 67 -1.12 -1.22 5.13
N HIS A 68 -2.03 -2.17 5.32
CA HIS A 68 -2.74 -2.33 6.59
C HIS A 68 -1.80 -2.66 7.76
N GLN A 69 -0.76 -3.47 7.53
CA GLN A 69 0.26 -3.79 8.54
C GLN A 69 1.25 -2.64 8.79
N LEU A 70 1.40 -1.71 7.84
CA LEU A 70 2.20 -0.51 8.02
C LEU A 70 1.43 0.56 8.80
N HIS A 71 0.19 0.81 8.40
CA HIS A 71 -0.71 1.74 9.08
C HIS A 71 -0.94 1.37 10.56
N SER A 72 -0.97 0.08 10.91
CA SER A 72 -1.11 -0.33 12.32
C SER A 72 0.10 0.02 13.19
N LYS A 73 1.27 0.31 12.58
CA LYS A 73 2.51 0.67 13.28
C LYS A 73 2.82 2.18 13.24
N ASP A 74 2.17 2.93 12.35
CA ASP A 74 2.35 4.38 12.24
C ASP A 74 1.00 5.11 12.22
N ASN A 75 0.76 5.88 13.28
CA ASN A 75 -0.47 6.67 13.44
C ASN A 75 -0.55 7.86 12.46
N TYR A 76 0.56 8.25 11.84
CA TYR A 76 0.61 9.37 10.90
C TYR A 76 0.37 8.97 9.44
N PHE A 77 0.17 7.68 9.16
CA PHE A 77 -0.08 7.16 7.82
C PHE A 77 -1.16 7.92 7.02
N PRO A 78 -2.30 8.36 7.61
CA PRO A 78 -3.30 9.15 6.89
C PRO A 78 -2.78 10.50 6.34
N MET A 79 -1.68 11.00 6.90
CA MET A 79 -1.05 12.27 6.51
C MET A 79 -0.09 12.09 5.32
N TYR A 80 0.22 10.86 4.93
CA TYR A 80 1.08 10.57 3.79
C TYR A 80 0.34 10.70 2.48
N THR A 81 1.03 10.99 1.38
CA THR A 81 0.48 10.96 0.01
C THR A 81 1.42 10.24 -0.95
N THR A 82 0.90 9.79 -2.09
CA THR A 82 1.75 9.29 -3.17
C THR A 82 2.54 10.45 -3.80
N PRO A 83 3.73 10.17 -4.38
CA PRO A 83 4.44 11.13 -5.21
C PRO A 83 3.59 11.37 -6.46
N THR A 84 2.94 12.54 -6.51
CA THR A 84 2.07 12.93 -7.62
C THR A 84 2.55 14.24 -8.21
N ALA A 85 2.46 14.37 -9.54
CA ALA A 85 2.69 15.64 -10.23
C ALA A 85 1.56 16.68 -9.95
N HIS A 86 0.41 16.22 -9.45
CA HIS A 86 -0.75 17.06 -9.18
C HIS A 86 -0.71 17.66 -7.77
N GLN A 87 -0.01 18.78 -7.63
CA GLN A 87 0.14 19.62 -6.43
C GLN A 87 -1.17 20.24 -5.88
N LYS A 88 -2.37 19.72 -6.18
CA LYS A 88 -3.63 20.35 -5.77
C LYS A 88 -4.01 20.14 -4.29
N LYS A 89 -3.20 19.41 -3.50
CA LYS A 89 -3.38 19.28 -2.05
C LYS A 89 -2.03 19.33 -1.32
N VAL A 90 -1.52 20.53 -1.05
CA VAL A 90 -0.26 20.83 -0.32
C VAL A 90 -0.33 20.45 1.18
N HIS A 91 -1.28 19.61 1.59
CA HIS A 91 -1.58 19.33 2.99
C HIS A 91 -1.02 18.00 3.51
N TYR A 92 -0.44 17.19 2.63
CA TYR A 92 0.01 15.84 2.95
C TYR A 92 1.48 15.63 2.56
N VAL A 93 2.18 14.77 3.31
CA VAL A 93 3.61 14.55 3.14
C VAL A 93 3.84 13.45 2.10
N PRO A 94 4.54 13.72 0.97
CA PRO A 94 4.75 12.71 -0.04
C PRO A 94 5.68 11.60 0.47
N ILE A 95 5.30 10.35 0.21
CA ILE A 95 6.20 9.21 0.31
C ILE A 95 7.19 9.31 -0.85
N GLN A 96 8.48 9.12 -0.56
CA GLN A 96 9.57 9.22 -1.51
C GLN A 96 9.42 8.20 -2.65
N GLU A 97 9.84 8.58 -3.87
CA GLU A 97 9.71 7.73 -5.07
C GLU A 97 10.52 6.43 -4.93
N GLU A 98 11.67 6.51 -4.25
CA GLU A 98 12.54 5.37 -3.97
C GLU A 98 11.82 4.26 -3.16
N VAL A 99 10.83 4.62 -2.34
CA VAL A 99 10.00 3.65 -1.61
C VAL A 99 9.12 2.87 -2.58
N PHE A 100 8.55 3.54 -3.58
CA PHE A 100 7.71 2.89 -4.59
C PHE A 100 8.53 2.00 -5.52
N ASP A 101 9.69 2.47 -5.95
CA ASP A 101 10.62 1.65 -6.74
C ASP A 101 11.04 0.40 -6.00
N HIS A 102 11.40 0.55 -4.72
CA HIS A 102 11.82 -0.55 -3.87
C HIS A 102 10.70 -1.57 -3.66
N PHE A 103 9.48 -1.10 -3.36
CA PHE A 103 8.32 -1.97 -3.19
C PHE A 103 7.93 -2.66 -4.51
N ALA A 104 8.00 -1.96 -5.64
CA ALA A 104 7.75 -2.58 -6.95
C ALA A 104 8.74 -3.71 -7.24
N ASN A 105 10.03 -3.52 -6.94
CA ASN A 105 11.04 -4.57 -7.11
C ASN A 105 10.76 -5.79 -6.20
N ILE A 106 10.36 -5.58 -4.95
CA ILE A 106 9.94 -6.66 -4.04
C ILE A 106 8.79 -7.47 -4.64
N LEU A 107 7.79 -6.79 -5.22
CA LEU A 107 6.63 -7.46 -5.83
C LEU A 107 7.03 -8.25 -7.08
N ILE A 108 7.88 -7.67 -7.94
CA ILE A 108 8.39 -8.33 -9.15
C ILE A 108 9.20 -9.57 -8.78
N THR A 109 10.14 -9.44 -7.84
CA THR A 109 10.96 -10.57 -7.36
C THR A 109 10.11 -11.62 -6.66
N GLY A 110 9.22 -11.23 -5.75
CA GLY A 110 8.40 -12.17 -4.98
C GLY A 110 7.41 -12.94 -5.84
N TYR A 111 6.85 -12.33 -6.89
CA TYR A 111 6.01 -13.05 -7.85
C TYR A 111 6.78 -13.65 -9.03
N SER A 112 8.11 -13.59 -9.02
CA SER A 112 8.96 -14.06 -10.12
C SER A 112 8.51 -13.54 -11.50
N LEU A 113 8.08 -12.28 -11.55
CA LEU A 113 7.61 -11.66 -12.78
C LEU A 113 8.79 -11.37 -13.71
N GLU A 114 8.52 -11.31 -15.00
CA GLU A 114 9.53 -10.97 -15.99
C GLU A 114 10.11 -9.57 -15.71
N ASN A 115 11.44 -9.50 -15.57
CA ASN A 115 12.14 -8.27 -15.26
C ASN A 115 12.37 -7.44 -16.54
N ASN A 116 11.31 -6.78 -17.01
CA ASN A 116 11.37 -5.83 -18.12
C ASN A 116 10.64 -4.52 -17.79
N ASP A 117 10.95 -3.47 -18.54
CA ASP A 117 10.42 -2.12 -18.30
C ASP A 117 8.89 -2.05 -18.38
N LYS A 118 8.27 -2.88 -19.22
CA LYS A 118 6.82 -2.94 -19.38
C LYS A 118 6.14 -3.46 -18.11
N ILE A 119 6.64 -4.57 -17.55
CA ILE A 119 6.12 -5.13 -16.30
C ILE A 119 6.41 -4.18 -15.14
N LYS A 120 7.63 -3.63 -15.05
CA LYS A 120 8.01 -2.68 -14.00
C LYS A 120 7.08 -1.46 -13.98
N THR A 121 6.82 -0.86 -15.15
CA THR A 121 5.90 0.28 -15.29
C THR A 121 4.49 -0.08 -14.84
N LYS A 122 3.99 -1.27 -15.21
CA LYS A 122 2.66 -1.75 -14.79
C LYS A 122 2.57 -1.94 -13.28
N VAL A 123 3.52 -2.66 -12.69
CA VAL A 123 3.55 -2.91 -11.23
C VAL A 123 3.63 -1.59 -10.46
N PHE A 124 4.48 -0.67 -10.92
CA PHE A 124 4.61 0.65 -10.31
C PHE A 124 3.30 1.46 -10.38
N ALA A 125 2.63 1.47 -11.53
CA ALA A 125 1.34 2.15 -11.68
C ALA A 125 0.25 1.55 -10.78
N VAL A 126 0.19 0.21 -10.68
CA VAL A 126 -0.73 -0.49 -9.77
C VAL A 126 -0.43 -0.13 -8.32
N LEU A 127 0.84 -0.08 -7.94
CA LEU A 127 1.29 0.30 -6.61
C LEU A 127 0.90 1.73 -6.26
N GLN A 128 1.24 2.70 -7.11
CA GLN A 128 0.88 4.10 -6.88
C GLN A 128 -0.63 4.29 -6.73
N ASN A 129 -1.42 3.70 -7.63
CA ASN A 129 -2.88 3.80 -7.56
C ASN A 129 -3.43 3.15 -6.29
N THR A 130 -2.94 1.96 -5.94
CA THR A 130 -3.40 1.23 -4.76
C THR A 130 -3.09 2.00 -3.47
N VAL A 131 -1.87 2.54 -3.34
CA VAL A 131 -1.46 3.36 -2.20
C VAL A 131 -2.31 4.64 -2.12
N TYR A 132 -2.53 5.33 -3.25
CA TYR A 132 -3.36 6.53 -3.30
C TYR A 132 -4.78 6.26 -2.79
N TYR A 133 -5.47 5.25 -3.34
CA TYR A 133 -6.83 4.93 -2.92
C TYR A 133 -6.91 4.43 -1.49
N PHE A 134 -5.90 3.70 -1.01
CA PHE A 134 -5.80 3.29 0.38
C PHE A 134 -5.74 4.50 1.32
N LEU A 135 -4.88 5.48 1.02
CA LEU A 135 -4.73 6.69 1.80
C LEU A 135 -5.99 7.55 1.79
N GLU A 136 -6.65 7.73 0.64
CA GLU A 136 -7.93 8.46 0.56
C GLU A 136 -9.02 7.78 1.43
N ARG A 137 -9.09 6.45 1.45
CA ARG A 137 -10.01 5.72 2.32
C ARG A 137 -9.70 5.92 3.80
N LEU A 138 -8.43 5.80 4.20
CA LEU A 138 -8.00 6.05 5.58
C LEU A 138 -8.36 7.46 6.03
N ARG A 139 -8.14 8.47 5.18
CA ARG A 139 -8.49 9.87 5.47
C ARG A 139 -9.99 10.06 5.62
N ALA A 140 -10.80 9.45 4.74
CA ALA A 140 -12.25 9.51 4.83
C ALA A 140 -12.77 8.92 6.15
N GLU A 141 -12.21 7.78 6.57
CA GLU A 141 -12.54 7.14 7.86
C GLU A 141 -12.10 8.00 9.06
N PHE A 142 -10.89 8.54 9.01
CA PHE A 142 -10.34 9.41 10.05
C PHE A 142 -11.20 10.69 10.25
N ASN A 143 -11.56 11.35 9.15
CA ASN A 143 -12.39 12.56 9.19
C ASN A 143 -13.80 12.26 9.74
N LYS A 144 -14.43 11.17 9.28
CA LYS A 144 -15.75 10.74 9.76
C LYS A 144 -15.75 10.49 11.28
N ASN A 145 -14.71 9.82 11.79
CA ASN A 145 -14.55 9.57 13.23
C ASN A 145 -14.34 10.85 14.02
N THR A 146 -13.53 11.77 13.48
CA THR A 146 -13.26 13.07 14.10
C THR A 146 -14.52 13.91 14.20
N GLU A 147 -15.29 14.03 13.12
CA GLU A 147 -16.57 14.76 13.10
C GLU A 147 -17.57 14.20 14.11
N ARG A 148 -17.70 12.87 14.18
CA ARG A 148 -18.55 12.20 15.18
C ARG A 148 -18.13 12.53 16.61
N SER A 149 -16.83 12.50 16.89
CA SER A 149 -16.30 12.82 18.23
C SER A 149 -16.54 14.28 18.62
N LEU A 150 -16.39 15.20 17.67
CA LEU A 150 -16.65 16.63 17.86
C LEU A 150 -18.14 16.90 18.09
N ALA A 151 -19.02 16.21 17.35
CA ALA A 151 -20.47 16.31 17.54
C ALA A 151 -20.89 15.87 18.95
N LEU A 152 -20.35 14.74 19.43
CA LEU A 152 -20.59 14.25 20.80
C LEU A 152 -20.08 15.24 21.86
N ARG A 153 -18.89 15.81 21.67
CA ARG A 153 -18.33 16.82 22.59
C ARG A 153 -19.19 18.09 22.62
N ARG A 154 -19.64 18.59 21.47
CA ARG A 154 -20.54 19.74 21.36
C ARG A 154 -21.85 19.48 22.10
N HIS A 155 -22.44 18.30 21.93
CA HIS A 155 -23.64 17.91 22.65
C HIS A 155 -23.42 17.85 24.16
N ALA A 156 -22.33 17.22 24.63
CA ALA A 156 -22.01 17.14 26.05
C ALA A 156 -21.78 18.52 26.70
N ILE A 157 -21.19 19.48 25.97
CA ILE A 157 -21.02 20.86 26.44
C ILE A 157 -22.38 21.56 26.55
N SER A 158 -23.29 21.34 25.60
CA SER A 158 -24.63 21.94 25.61
C SER A 158 -25.54 21.46 26.75
N GLN A 159 -25.21 20.32 27.37
CA GLN A 159 -25.98 19.68 28.43
C GLN A 159 -25.43 19.96 29.85
N ARG A 160 -24.38 20.78 29.99
CA ARG A 160 -23.84 21.13 31.31
C ARG A 160 -24.72 22.20 31.96
N PRO A 161 -25.27 21.95 33.17
CA PRO A 161 -25.92 23.01 33.93
C PRO A 161 -24.87 24.06 34.34
N PHE A 162 -25.30 25.34 34.33
CA PHE A 162 -24.47 26.49 34.71
C PHE A 162 -24.02 26.43 36.16
#